data_AF-A0A7S2AIK0-F1
#
_entry.id   AF-A0A7S2AIK0-F1
#
_cell.length_a   1.000
_cell.length_b   1.000
_cell.length_c   1.000
_cell.angle_alpha   90.00
_cell.angle_beta   90.00
_cell.angle_gamma   90.00
#
_symmetry.space_group_name_H-M   'P 1'
#
loop_
_entity.id
_entity.type
_entity.pdbx_description
1 polymer ?
#
loop_
_entity_poly.entity_id
_entity_poly.type
_entity_poly.pdbx_seq_one_letter_code
_entity_poly.pdbx_strand_id
1 'polypeptide(L)'
;YRDIIPRVPWHAWGYRHEPLEVYYADEASTGYEVCPPTAEHLEDPRCMLAMPWYSCTMSDHCNYLHGITFDDADMDSQCIPERPMRWPMIVAIASIGAVACCLLASCIRCSQRRRRGSARVSTDGVEEALLSQ
;
A
#
# COMPACT_ATOMS: atom_id res chain seq x y z
N TYR A 1 14.73 -1.34 17.06
CA TYR A 1 13.52 -1.79 17.77
C TYR A 1 12.30 -1.31 17.00
N ARG A 2 11.28 -2.17 16.82
CA ARG A 2 9.97 -1.98 16.15
C ARG A 2 9.82 -1.07 14.92
N ASP A 3 10.89 -0.70 14.26
CA ASP A 3 10.85 0.04 13.01
C ASP A 3 10.13 -0.77 11.91
N ILE A 4 9.12 -0.15 11.29
CA ILE A 4 8.36 -0.75 10.20
C ILE A 4 9.10 -0.70 8.86
N ILE A 5 10.08 0.18 8.69
CA ILE A 5 10.74 0.42 7.40
C ILE A 5 11.43 -0.83 6.84
N PRO A 6 12.16 -1.65 7.63
CA PRO A 6 12.71 -2.92 7.15
C PRO A 6 11.66 -3.98 6.80
N ARG A 7 10.35 -3.70 6.87
CA ARG A 7 9.29 -4.62 6.41
C ARG A 7 8.66 -4.19 5.09
N VAL A 8 9.10 -3.08 4.53
CA VAL A 8 8.57 -2.53 3.30
C VAL A 8 9.69 -2.28 2.28
N PRO A 9 9.45 -2.57 0.98
CA PRO A 9 8.24 -3.18 0.42
C PRO A 9 8.09 -4.66 0.77
N TRP A 10 6.85 -5.18 0.80
CA TRP A 10 6.59 -6.54 1.25
C TRP A 10 7.26 -7.62 0.37
N HIS A 11 7.68 -8.72 0.99
CA HIS A 11 8.21 -9.89 0.27
C HIS A 11 7.28 -10.48 -0.78
N ALA A 12 5.96 -10.33 -0.58
CA ALA A 12 4.95 -10.77 -1.53
C ALA A 12 5.07 -10.05 -2.90
N TRP A 13 5.73 -8.89 -2.95
CA TRP A 13 5.99 -8.15 -4.19
C TRP A 13 7.36 -8.48 -4.81
N GLY A 14 8.06 -9.49 -4.29
CA GLY A 14 9.36 -9.94 -4.82
C GLY A 14 10.56 -9.21 -4.25
N TYR A 15 10.37 -8.24 -3.34
CA TYR A 15 11.47 -7.57 -2.64
C TYR A 15 12.10 -8.51 -1.60
N ARG A 16 13.41 -8.40 -1.43
CA ARG A 16 14.23 -9.18 -0.50
C ARG A 16 15.29 -8.25 0.08
N HIS A 17 15.63 -8.41 1.36
CA HIS A 17 16.80 -7.76 1.91
C HIS A 17 18.08 -8.52 1.53
N GLU A 18 19.20 -7.84 1.70
CA GLU A 18 20.49 -8.51 1.78
C GLU A 18 20.50 -9.45 2.99
N PRO A 19 21.21 -10.59 2.92
CA PRO A 19 21.03 -11.70 3.85
C PRO A 19 21.51 -11.44 5.30
N LEU A 20 22.15 -10.31 5.58
CA LEU A 20 22.66 -9.97 6.91
C LEU A 20 21.91 -8.78 7.49
N GLU A 21 21.20 -9.01 8.59
CA GLU A 21 20.49 -7.96 9.33
C GLU A 21 21.25 -7.60 10.61
N VAL A 22 21.26 -6.30 10.95
CA VAL A 22 21.66 -5.79 12.27
C VAL A 22 20.39 -5.34 12.99
N TYR A 23 19.98 -6.11 14.00
CA TYR A 23 18.71 -5.91 14.70
C TYR A 23 18.95 -5.23 16.06
N TYR A 24 18.32 -4.07 16.27
CA TYR A 24 18.35 -3.37 17.55
C TYR A 24 17.22 -3.86 18.46
N ALA A 25 17.59 -4.49 19.58
CA ALA A 25 16.67 -5.22 20.44
C ALA A 25 15.87 -4.31 21.41
N ASP A 26 16.37 -3.11 21.70
CA ASP A 26 15.77 -2.16 22.64
C ASP A 26 15.47 -0.79 22.00
N GLU A 27 14.55 -0.05 22.62
CA GLU A 27 14.08 1.26 22.16
C GLU A 27 15.20 2.31 22.08
N ALA A 28 16.20 2.22 22.96
CA ALA A 28 17.33 3.13 22.96
C ALA A 28 18.42 2.73 21.96
N SER A 29 18.23 1.62 21.22
CA SER A 29 19.19 1.08 20.27
C SER A 29 20.60 0.93 20.89
N THR A 30 20.64 0.49 22.15
CA THR A 30 21.88 0.31 22.94
C THR A 30 22.48 -1.07 22.78
N GLY A 31 21.66 -2.08 22.50
CA GLY A 31 22.05 -3.42 22.12
C GLY A 31 21.71 -3.71 20.67
N TYR A 32 22.57 -4.47 19.99
CA TYR A 32 22.26 -5.03 18.69
C TYR A 32 22.62 -6.51 18.64
N GLU A 33 21.91 -7.22 17.78
CA GLU A 33 22.16 -8.61 17.43
C GLU A 33 22.42 -8.68 15.93
N VAL A 34 23.35 -9.54 15.53
CA VAL A 34 23.60 -9.81 14.12
C VAL A 34 22.79 -11.05 13.74
N CYS A 35 21.95 -10.89 12.73
CA CYS A 35 20.94 -11.84 12.31
C CYS A 35 21.33 -12.41 10.93
N PRO A 36 22.09 -13.51 10.90
CA PRO A 36 22.51 -14.14 9.66
C PRO A 36 21.34 -14.86 8.97
N PRO A 37 21.46 -15.16 7.67
CA PRO A 37 20.44 -15.94 6.98
C PRO A 37 20.43 -17.36 7.56
N THR A 38 19.28 -18.03 7.45
CA THR A 38 19.12 -19.45 7.79
C THR A 38 19.13 -20.30 6.52
N ALA A 39 19.17 -21.63 6.65
CA ALA A 39 19.10 -22.51 5.48
C ALA A 39 17.75 -22.38 4.75
N GLU A 40 16.68 -22.04 5.48
CA GLU A 40 15.30 -21.98 4.99
C GLU A 40 14.87 -20.56 4.61
N HIS A 41 15.47 -19.52 5.22
CA HIS A 41 15.08 -18.12 5.05
C HIS A 41 16.29 -17.21 4.83
N LEU A 42 16.17 -16.28 3.87
CA LEU A 42 17.17 -15.24 3.62
C LEU A 42 17.30 -14.24 4.78
N GLU A 43 16.32 -14.19 5.68
CA GLU A 43 16.29 -13.34 6.87
C GLU A 43 16.06 -14.22 8.11
N ASP A 44 16.71 -13.89 9.24
CA ASP A 44 16.55 -14.67 10.48
C ASP A 44 15.12 -14.47 11.04
N PRO A 45 14.32 -15.54 11.18
CA PRO A 45 12.95 -15.44 11.70
C PRO A 45 12.88 -14.96 13.16
N ARG A 46 14.01 -14.89 13.88
CA ARG A 46 14.08 -14.44 15.28
C ARG A 46 14.26 -12.93 15.43
N CYS A 47 14.58 -12.20 14.36
CA CYS A 47 14.87 -10.77 14.39
C CYS A 47 13.66 -9.94 13.96
N MET A 48 13.77 -9.02 12.99
CA MET A 48 12.63 -8.18 12.60
C MET A 48 11.43 -9.00 12.08
N LEU A 49 11.65 -10.22 11.60
CA LEU A 49 10.58 -11.15 11.22
C LEU A 49 9.75 -11.67 12.41
N ALA A 50 10.35 -11.83 13.59
CA ALA A 50 9.63 -12.26 14.80
C ALA A 50 8.60 -11.23 15.27
N MET A 51 8.79 -9.97 14.87
CA MET A 51 7.96 -8.86 15.31
C MET A 51 6.58 -8.87 14.62
N PRO A 52 5.47 -8.91 15.36
CA PRO A 52 4.15 -8.78 14.75
C PRO A 52 4.01 -7.44 14.04
N TRP A 53 3.50 -7.46 12.81
CA TRP A 53 3.40 -6.25 11.97
C TRP A 53 2.61 -5.11 12.64
N TYR A 54 1.58 -5.44 13.42
CA TYR A 54 0.75 -4.47 14.14
C TYR A 54 1.43 -3.87 15.38
N SER A 55 2.59 -4.40 15.78
CA SER A 55 3.40 -3.87 16.88
C SER A 55 4.50 -2.93 16.41
N CYS A 56 4.73 -2.84 15.09
CA CYS A 56 5.72 -1.97 14.49
C CYS A 56 5.26 -0.50 14.52
N THR A 57 6.21 0.44 14.57
CA THR A 57 5.97 1.88 14.66
C THR A 57 6.99 2.65 13.82
N MET A 58 6.59 3.83 13.36
CA MET A 58 7.52 4.78 12.73
C MET A 58 8.36 5.55 13.77
N SER A 59 7.93 5.56 15.03
CA SER A 59 8.62 6.32 16.10
C SER A 59 10.06 5.87 16.31
N ASP A 60 10.32 4.59 16.12
CA ASP A 60 11.65 4.00 16.34
C ASP A 60 12.54 4.11 15.10
N HIS A 61 11.99 4.50 13.94
CA HIS A 61 12.72 4.63 12.67
C HIS A 61 13.80 5.72 12.72
N CYS A 62 13.62 6.75 13.53
CA CYS A 62 14.59 7.84 13.62
C CYS A 62 15.65 7.61 14.70
N ASN A 63 15.62 6.49 15.44
CA ASN A 63 16.47 6.31 16.61
C ASN A 63 17.41 5.10 16.49
N TYR A 64 18.69 5.38 16.20
CA TYR A 64 19.72 4.35 16.02
C TYR A 64 20.98 4.68 16.80
N LEU A 65 21.88 3.69 16.97
CA LEU A 65 23.23 3.89 17.50
C LEU A 65 23.27 4.60 18.88
N HIS A 66 22.56 4.07 19.89
CA HIS A 66 22.49 4.64 21.24
C HIS A 66 21.81 6.02 21.33
N GLY A 67 20.63 6.18 20.72
CA GLY A 67 19.86 7.42 20.88
C GLY A 67 20.21 8.51 19.86
N ILE A 68 21.02 8.22 18.84
CA ILE A 68 21.32 9.19 17.79
C ILE A 68 20.08 9.30 16.91
N THR A 69 19.42 10.45 17.03
CA THR A 69 18.32 10.80 16.15
C THR A 69 18.84 11.44 14.87
N PHE A 70 18.42 10.90 13.73
CA PHE A 70 18.70 11.52 12.44
C PHE A 70 17.48 12.35 12.04
N ASP A 71 17.63 13.67 12.00
CA ASP A 71 16.70 14.53 11.27
C ASP A 71 17.22 14.68 9.84
N ASP A 72 16.33 14.55 8.85
CA ASP A 72 16.64 14.85 7.44
C ASP A 72 17.25 16.25 7.31
N ALA A 73 16.88 17.19 8.19
CA ALA A 73 17.40 18.55 8.22
C ALA A 73 18.89 18.64 8.59
N ASP A 74 19.44 17.63 9.27
CA ASP A 74 20.83 17.61 9.74
C ASP A 74 21.78 16.87 8.78
N MET A 75 21.25 16.16 7.79
CA MET A 75 22.06 15.50 6.76
C MET A 75 22.53 16.49 5.69
N ASP A 76 23.78 16.34 5.25
CA ASP A 76 24.29 17.09 4.10
C ASP A 76 23.37 16.84 2.90
N SER A 77 22.93 17.92 2.25
CA SER A 77 22.16 17.90 1.01
C SER A 77 22.74 16.98 -0.07
N GLN A 78 24.05 16.74 -0.07
CA GLN A 78 24.73 15.82 -0.99
C GLN A 78 24.43 14.34 -0.70
N CYS A 79 24.05 14.02 0.53
CA CYS A 79 23.71 12.67 0.99
C CYS A 79 22.21 12.37 0.90
N ILE A 80 21.38 13.39 0.66
CA ILE A 80 19.94 13.20 0.47
C ILE A 80 19.73 12.70 -0.96
N PRO A 81 19.29 11.44 -1.17
CA PRO A 81 19.04 10.95 -2.52
C PRO A 81 18.02 11.85 -3.20
N GLU A 82 18.33 12.31 -4.42
CA GLU A 82 17.39 13.08 -5.23
C GLU A 82 16.10 12.27 -5.35
N ARG A 83 15.03 12.77 -4.73
CA ARG A 83 13.75 12.06 -4.71
C ARG A 83 13.35 11.80 -6.16
N PRO A 84 13.11 10.53 -6.56
CA PRO A 84 12.66 10.25 -7.91
C PRO A 84 11.42 11.12 -8.17
N MET A 85 11.44 11.84 -9.29
CA MET A 85 10.42 12.83 -9.66
C MET A 85 9.03 12.28 -9.31
N ARG A 86 8.17 13.07 -8.64
CA ARG A 86 6.81 12.66 -8.23
C ARG A 86 5.85 12.37 -9.40
N TRP A 87 6.27 12.69 -10.62
CA TRP A 87 5.47 12.56 -11.85
C TRP A 87 4.87 11.17 -12.11
N PRO A 88 5.59 10.04 -12.01
CA PRO A 88 5.03 8.73 -12.32
C PRO A 88 3.98 8.31 -11.28
N MET A 89 4.14 8.70 -10.01
CA MET A 89 3.12 8.44 -8.97
C MET A 89 1.84 9.24 -9.22
N ILE A 90 1.96 10.53 -9.54
CA ILE A 90 0.79 11.38 -9.84
C ILE A 90 0.05 10.84 -11.07
N VAL A 91 0.77 10.45 -12.12
CA VAL A 91 0.19 9.86 -13.33
C VAL A 91 -0.49 8.52 -13.03
N ALA A 92 0.12 7.67 -12.20
CA ALA A 92 -0.49 6.41 -11.77
C ALA A 92 -1.80 6.64 -10.99
N ILE A 93 -1.80 7.57 -10.02
CA ILE A 93 -3.01 7.89 -9.24
C ILE A 93 -4.11 8.47 -10.14
N ALA A 94 -3.76 9.41 -11.02
CA ALA A 94 -4.71 10.03 -11.94
C ALA A 94 -5.32 9.01 -12.91
N SER A 95 -4.52 8.08 -13.44
CA SER A 95 -5.00 7.03 -14.35
C SER A 95 -5.93 6.04 -13.65
N ILE A 96 -5.61 5.60 -12.42
CA ILE A 96 -6.50 4.75 -11.61
C ILE A 96 -7.83 5.47 -11.34
N GLY A 97 -7.78 6.74 -10.95
CA GLY A 97 -8.97 7.55 -10.71
C GLY A 97 -9.84 7.69 -11.97
N ALA A 98 -9.23 7.93 -13.13
CA ALA A 98 -9.94 8.02 -14.40
C ALA A 98 -10.65 6.70 -14.77
N VAL A 99 -9.95 5.56 -14.63
CA VAL A 99 -10.52 4.23 -14.90
C VAL A 99 -11.72 3.94 -13.98
N ALA A 100 -11.58 4.22 -12.68
CA ALA A 100 -12.67 4.05 -11.73
C ALA A 100 -13.89 4.90 -12.08
N CYS A 101 -13.69 6.18 -12.44
CA CYS A 101 -14.75 7.07 -12.89
C CYS A 101 -15.44 6.56 -14.17
N CYS A 102 -14.68 6.06 -15.15
CA CYS A 102 -15.23 5.49 -16.38
C CYS A 102 -16.10 4.24 -16.12
N LEU A 103 -15.66 3.36 -15.22
CA LEU A 103 -16.43 2.17 -14.82
C LEU A 103 -17.74 2.57 -14.14
N LEU A 104 -17.69 3.51 -13.19
CA LEU A 104 -18.89 4.00 -12.49
C LEU A 104 -19.89 4.67 -13.46
N ALA A 105 -19.41 5.53 -14.37
CA ALA A 105 -20.26 6.17 -15.37
C ALA A 105 -20.93 5.15 -16.30
N SER A 106 -20.21 4.09 -16.67
CA SER A 106 -20.74 2.99 -17.49
C SER A 106 -21.83 2.21 -16.77
N CYS A 107 -21.63 1.90 -15.48
CA CYS A 107 -22.63 1.25 -14.63
C CYS A 107 -23.90 2.12 -14.46
N ILE A 108 -23.75 3.43 -14.26
CA ILE A 108 -24.88 4.36 -14.15
C ILE A 108 -25.66 4.42 -15.47
N ARG A 109 -24.99 4.53 -16.62
CA ARG A 109 -25.66 4.52 -17.93
C ARG A 109 -26.40 3.21 -18.20
N CYS A 110 -25.81 2.07 -17.83
CA CYS A 110 -26.45 0.76 -17.97
C CYS A 110 -27.72 0.65 -17.10
N SER A 111 -27.67 1.11 -15.85
CA SER A 111 -28.84 1.07 -14.96
C SER A 111 -29.96 1.99 -15.45
N GLN A 112 -29.63 3.17 -15.98
CA GLN A 112 -30.61 4.09 -16.58
C GLN A 112 -31.25 3.50 -17.84
N ARG A 113 -30.47 2.85 -18.73
CA ARG A 113 -31.01 2.16 -19.92
C ARG A 113 -31.97 1.04 -19.53
N ARG A 114 -31.63 0.22 -18.54
CA ARG A 114 -32.49 -0.86 -18.06
C ARG A 114 -33.83 -0.34 -17.52
N ARG A 115 -33.80 0.76 -16.75
CA ARG A 115 -35.03 1.41 -16.26
C ARG A 115 -35.92 1.92 -17.40
N ARG A 116 -35.33 2.55 -18.43
CA ARG A 116 -36.09 3.04 -19.60
C ARG A 116 -36.69 1.89 -20.44
N GLY A 117 -35.95 0.80 -20.63
CA GLY A 117 -36.46 -0.38 -21.35
C GLY A 117 -37.64 -1.04 -20.62
N SER A 118 -37.56 -1.17 -19.29
CA SER A 118 -38.64 -1.74 -18.49
C SER A 118 -39.92 -0.89 -18.48
N ALA A 119 -39.79 0.45 -18.55
CA ALA A 119 -40.94 1.34 -18.62
C ALA A 119 -41.71 1.23 -19.95
N ARG A 120 -41.00 0.96 -21.05
CA ARG A 120 -41.60 0.86 -22.40
C ARG A 120 -42.40 -0.44 -22.60
N VAL A 121 -41.96 -1.55 -22.01
CA VAL A 121 -42.69 -2.83 -22.08
C VAL A 121 -43.99 -2.80 -21.27
N SER A 122 -44.08 -1.92 -20.26
CA SER A 122 -45.28 -1.83 -19.42
C SER A 122 -46.45 -1.07 -20.07
N THR A 123 -46.21 -0.27 -21.11
CA THR A 123 -47.27 0.51 -21.78
C THR A 123 -47.93 -0.25 -22.93
N ASP A 124 -47.18 -1.11 -23.62
CA ASP A 124 -47.69 -1.84 -24.79
C ASP A 124 -48.70 -2.95 -24.41
N GLY A 125 -48.72 -3.40 -23.15
CA GLY A 125 -49.69 -4.37 -22.64
C GLY A 125 -51.03 -3.79 -22.16
N VAL A 126 -51.17 -2.46 -22.09
CA VAL A 126 -52.39 -1.81 -21.59
C VAL A 126 -53.31 -1.36 -22.75
N GLU A 127 -52.76 -1.07 -23.94
CA GLU A 127 -53.58 -0.68 -25.09
C GLU A 127 -54.36 -1.85 -25.73
N GLU A 128 -53.84 -3.09 -25.72
CA GLU A 128 -54.60 -4.25 -26.22
C GLU A 128 -55.80 -4.63 -25.33
N ALA A 129 -55.80 -4.27 -24.04
CA ALA A 129 -56.89 -4.58 -23.13
C ALA A 129 -58.10 -3.63 -23.27
N LEU A 130 -57.96 -2.48 -23.94
CA LEU A 130 -59.01 -1.46 -24.10
C LEU A 130 -59.75 -1.52 -25.44
N LEU A 131 -59.24 -2.26 -26.42
CA LEU A 131 -59.86 -2.44 -27.74
C LEU A 131 -60.74 -3.71 -27.87
N SER A 132 -60.92 -4.46 -26.78
CA SER A 132 -61.73 -5.70 -26.74
C SER A 132 -63.09 -5.56 -26.02
N GLN A 133 -63.61 -4.34 -25.84
CA GLN A 133 -64.97 -4.06 -25.37
C GLN A 133 -65.75 -3.29 -26.45
#